data_AF-A0A7W1BYM6-F1
#
_entry.id   AF-A0A7W1BYM6-F1
#
_cell.length_a   1.000
_cell.length_b   1.000
_cell.length_c   1.000
_cell.angle_alpha   90.00
_cell.angle_beta   90.00
_cell.angle_gamma   90.00
#
_symmetry.space_group_name_H-M   'P 1'
#
loop_
_entity.id
_entity.type
_entity.pdbx_description
1 polymer ?
#
loop_
_entity_poly.entity_id
_entity_poly.type
_entity_poly.pdbx_seq_one_letter_code
_entity_poly.pdbx_strand_id
1 'polypeptide(L)'
;MVEQAKTRVAAIKESLSEKAPAEASGATSAPKAPVKKKEEGPKPVDAANHPLVKSLVAQFNGAVIESVEFIGQLSVRIDGPRIVEVCDFLKRHSQTPFNYLSDLTCVHLPDRKESPFEIVYNLYSIPANERVRLNVATTEAGPESVTRVWPAANWMEREVYDLFGVSFRNHPDLRRILLPPDWEGHPLRKDVSLEFVENEWTSKHLPDMTEVQREQLEQRRAYGLEILSVPQERMMREIFQGGKEVMPKDK
;
A
#
# COMPACT_ATOMS: atom_id res chain seq x y z
N MET A 1 23.08 5.70 37.76
CA MET A 1 21.80 4.96 37.53
C MET A 1 21.88 3.95 36.39
N VAL A 2 22.60 4.22 35.29
CA VAL A 2 22.73 3.28 34.15
C VAL A 2 23.53 2.02 34.51
N GLU A 3 24.59 2.14 35.31
CA GLU A 3 25.38 0.97 35.76
C GLU A 3 24.56 -0.01 36.60
N GLN A 4 23.78 0.50 37.56
CA GLN A 4 22.89 -0.31 38.41
C GLN A 4 21.76 -1.01 37.61
N ALA A 5 21.34 -0.42 36.48
CA ALA A 5 20.37 -1.04 35.58
C ALA A 5 21.00 -2.20 34.78
N LYS A 6 22.26 -2.06 34.34
CA LYS A 6 23.01 -3.13 33.66
C LYS A 6 23.27 -4.32 34.59
N THR A 7 23.60 -4.07 35.86
CA THR A 7 23.81 -5.15 36.84
C THR A 7 22.52 -5.92 37.15
N ARG A 8 21.37 -5.24 37.17
CA ARG A 8 20.05 -5.87 37.38
C ARG A 8 19.63 -6.76 36.21
N VAL A 9 19.90 -6.33 34.98
CA VAL A 9 19.58 -7.12 33.77
C VAL A 9 20.48 -8.36 33.66
N ALA A 10 21.75 -8.26 34.05
CA ALA A 10 22.67 -9.40 34.10
C ALA A 10 22.24 -10.45 35.13
N ALA A 11 21.86 -10.03 36.35
CA ALA A 11 21.41 -10.92 37.42
C ALA A 11 20.10 -11.66 37.08
N ILE A 12 19.19 -11.01 36.35
CA ILE A 12 17.95 -11.65 35.87
C ILE A 12 18.27 -12.75 34.84
N LYS A 13 19.28 -12.52 33.99
CA LYS A 13 19.70 -13.46 32.95
C LYS A 13 20.35 -14.73 33.52
N GLU A 14 21.12 -14.62 34.61
CA GLU A 14 21.67 -15.78 35.34
C GLU A 14 20.60 -16.58 36.08
N SER A 15 19.64 -15.90 36.72
CA SER A 15 18.56 -16.57 37.49
C SER A 15 17.61 -17.42 36.62
N LEU A 16 17.52 -17.10 35.33
CA LEU A 16 16.74 -17.84 34.35
C LEU A 16 17.48 -19.06 33.80
N SER A 17 18.81 -19.12 33.91
CA SER A 17 19.60 -20.27 33.46
C SER A 17 19.78 -21.39 34.50
N GLU A 18 19.60 -21.10 35.80
CA GLU A 18 19.84 -22.08 36.88
C GLU A 18 18.61 -22.91 37.29
N LYS A 19 17.39 -22.56 36.86
CA LYS A 19 16.17 -23.32 37.20
C LYS A 19 15.80 -24.34 36.13
N ALA A 20 16.61 -25.39 36.03
CA ALA A 20 16.17 -26.69 35.51
C ALA A 20 16.77 -27.81 36.35
N PRO A 21 15.95 -28.73 36.86
CA PRO A 21 16.37 -30.13 36.84
C PRO A 21 15.33 -31.05 36.22
N ALA A 22 15.87 -32.11 35.62
CA ALA A 22 15.22 -33.24 34.99
C ALA A 22 14.67 -34.25 36.02
N GLU A 23 13.52 -34.88 35.74
CA GLU A 23 13.42 -36.31 35.39
C GLU A 23 11.95 -36.78 35.34
N ALA A 24 11.73 -37.81 34.51
CA ALA A 24 10.45 -38.32 34.05
C ALA A 24 9.78 -39.35 34.99
N SER A 25 8.45 -39.34 35.03
CA SER A 25 7.63 -40.56 35.19
C SER A 25 6.19 -40.28 34.74
N GLY A 26 5.60 -41.23 34.02
CA GLY A 26 4.54 -41.00 33.05
C GLY A 26 3.10 -40.89 33.56
N ALA A 27 2.24 -40.41 32.64
CA ALA A 27 0.81 -40.68 32.59
C ALA A 27 0.27 -40.27 31.20
N THR A 28 0.00 -41.27 30.37
CA THR A 28 -1.10 -41.37 29.40
C THR A 28 -1.46 -40.12 28.57
N SER A 29 -1.00 -40.08 27.33
CA SER A 29 -1.39 -39.09 26.31
C SER A 29 -2.85 -39.29 25.88
N ALA A 30 -3.73 -38.39 26.29
CA ALA A 30 -5.03 -38.20 25.65
C ALA A 30 -4.83 -37.53 24.27
N PRO A 31 -5.51 -37.98 23.20
CA PRO A 31 -5.29 -37.48 21.85
C PRO A 31 -5.75 -36.02 21.71
N LYS A 32 -4.84 -35.14 21.29
CA LYS A 32 -5.13 -33.73 20.98
C LYS A 32 -6.10 -33.66 19.80
N ALA A 33 -7.21 -32.93 19.99
CA ALA A 33 -8.20 -32.65 18.95
C ALA A 33 -7.59 -31.96 17.73
N PRO A 34 -8.07 -32.24 16.50
CA PRO A 34 -7.48 -31.73 15.28
C PRO A 34 -7.69 -30.22 15.15
N VAL A 35 -6.59 -29.48 14.99
CA VAL A 35 -6.59 -28.04 14.69
C VAL A 35 -7.22 -27.85 13.31
N LYS A 36 -8.41 -27.24 13.26
CA LYS A 36 -9.06 -26.87 12.00
C LYS A 36 -8.12 -25.97 11.19
N LYS A 37 -7.85 -26.35 9.93
CA LYS A 37 -7.13 -25.51 8.97
C LYS A 37 -7.79 -24.13 8.93
N LYS A 38 -6.99 -23.09 9.12
CA LYS A 38 -7.41 -21.69 8.95
C LYS A 38 -7.94 -21.55 7.51
N GLU A 39 -9.21 -21.20 7.36
CA GLU A 39 -9.81 -20.97 6.04
C GLU A 39 -9.00 -19.89 5.32
N GLU A 40 -8.44 -20.23 4.15
CA GLU A 40 -7.84 -19.23 3.26
C GLU A 40 -8.91 -18.18 2.96
N GLY A 41 -8.57 -16.90 3.13
CA GLY A 41 -9.47 -15.81 2.79
C GLY A 41 -9.93 -15.88 1.33
N PRO A 42 -10.98 -15.13 0.95
CA PRO A 42 -11.45 -15.10 -0.43
C PRO A 42 -10.28 -14.76 -1.35
N LYS A 43 -10.18 -15.45 -2.49
CA LYS A 43 -9.17 -15.18 -3.52
C LYS A 43 -9.78 -14.29 -4.61
N PRO A 44 -9.00 -13.41 -5.25
CA PRO A 44 -9.48 -12.67 -6.42
C PRO A 44 -9.88 -13.64 -7.53
N VAL A 45 -11.03 -13.37 -8.16
CA VAL A 45 -11.59 -14.17 -9.26
C VAL A 45 -11.52 -13.35 -10.53
N ASP A 46 -11.30 -13.99 -11.67
CA ASP A 46 -11.37 -13.32 -12.97
C ASP A 46 -12.79 -12.81 -13.25
N ALA A 47 -12.91 -11.52 -13.56
CA ALA A 47 -14.16 -10.83 -13.80
C ALA A 47 -14.55 -10.70 -15.29
N ALA A 48 -13.90 -11.45 -16.18
CA ALA A 48 -14.15 -11.40 -17.62
C ALA A 48 -15.64 -11.58 -18.01
N ASN A 49 -16.41 -12.27 -17.17
CA ASN A 49 -17.84 -12.52 -17.41
C ASN A 49 -18.77 -11.39 -16.97
N HIS A 50 -18.28 -10.39 -16.23
CA HIS A 50 -19.09 -9.30 -15.69
C HIS A 50 -19.72 -8.46 -16.82
N PRO A 51 -21.01 -8.08 -16.74
CA PRO A 51 -21.70 -7.35 -17.80
C PRO A 51 -20.98 -6.06 -18.24
N LEU A 52 -20.45 -5.28 -17.29
CA LEU A 52 -19.66 -4.08 -17.57
C LEU A 52 -18.35 -4.37 -18.29
N VAL A 53 -17.66 -5.45 -17.95
CA VAL A 53 -16.40 -5.81 -18.63
C VAL A 53 -16.68 -6.22 -20.07
N LYS A 54 -17.76 -6.97 -20.31
CA LYS A 54 -18.21 -7.32 -21.66
C LYS A 54 -18.57 -6.10 -22.51
N SER A 55 -19.27 -5.11 -21.94
CA SER A 55 -19.59 -3.87 -22.67
C SER A 55 -18.33 -3.06 -22.99
N LEU A 56 -17.38 -2.99 -22.06
CA LEU A 56 -16.08 -2.34 -22.29
C LEU A 56 -15.26 -3.04 -23.38
N VAL A 57 -15.17 -4.37 -23.35
CA VAL A 57 -14.44 -5.15 -24.36
C VAL A 57 -15.11 -5.02 -25.74
N ALA A 58 -16.44 -5.02 -25.80
CA ALA A 58 -17.18 -4.86 -27.05
C ALA A 58 -17.00 -3.48 -27.67
N GLN A 59 -16.94 -2.42 -26.85
CA GLN A 59 -16.81 -1.05 -27.33
C GLN A 59 -15.35 -0.66 -27.61
N PHE A 60 -14.42 -1.11 -26.78
CA PHE A 60 -13.00 -0.74 -26.80
C PHE A 60 -12.13 -1.98 -26.94
N ASN A 61 -12.01 -2.46 -28.17
CA ASN A 61 -11.24 -3.66 -28.48
C ASN A 61 -9.76 -3.47 -28.07
N GLY A 62 -9.30 -4.26 -27.10
CA GLY A 62 -7.92 -4.23 -26.61
C GLY A 62 -7.60 -3.16 -25.56
N ALA A 63 -8.58 -2.36 -25.10
CA ALA A 63 -8.35 -1.38 -24.03
C ALA A 63 -8.34 -2.01 -22.63
N VAL A 64 -9.06 -3.13 -22.45
CA VAL A 64 -9.08 -3.89 -21.19
C VAL A 64 -7.95 -4.91 -21.22
N ILE A 65 -6.99 -4.75 -20.31
CA ILE A 65 -5.83 -5.64 -20.17
C ILE A 65 -6.17 -6.79 -19.23
N GLU A 66 -6.78 -6.48 -18.08
CA GLU A 66 -7.11 -7.45 -17.04
C GLU A 66 -8.39 -7.01 -16.32
N SER A 67 -9.20 -7.98 -15.89
CA SER A 67 -10.39 -7.73 -15.06
C SER A 67 -10.42 -8.70 -13.89
N VAL A 68 -10.52 -8.17 -12.67
CA VAL A 68 -10.50 -8.96 -11.44
C VAL A 68 -11.64 -8.51 -10.54
N GLU A 69 -12.33 -9.47 -9.94
CA GLU A 69 -13.34 -9.24 -8.93
C GLU A 69 -12.86 -9.80 -7.59
N PHE A 70 -12.98 -8.97 -6.56
CA PHE A 70 -12.61 -9.36 -5.21
C PHE A 70 -13.63 -8.83 -4.20
N ILE A 71 -14.30 -9.73 -3.48
CA ILE A 71 -15.31 -9.38 -2.46
C ILE A 71 -16.36 -8.38 -3.02
N GLY A 72 -16.85 -8.65 -4.24
CA GLY A 72 -17.84 -7.81 -4.91
C GLY A 72 -17.32 -6.46 -5.40
N GLN A 73 -16.00 -6.25 -5.42
CA GLN A 73 -15.37 -5.07 -6.04
C GLN A 73 -14.76 -5.43 -7.38
N LEU A 74 -15.27 -4.82 -8.45
CA LEU A 74 -14.73 -4.95 -9.79
C LEU A 74 -13.52 -4.02 -9.98
N SER A 75 -12.39 -4.59 -10.35
CA SER A 75 -11.17 -3.86 -10.72
C SER A 75 -10.80 -4.19 -12.16
N VAL A 76 -10.61 -3.17 -12.98
CA VAL A 76 -10.30 -3.31 -14.41
C VAL A 76 -9.01 -2.57 -14.71
N ARG A 77 -8.01 -3.26 -15.24
CA ARG A 77 -6.78 -2.64 -15.74
C ARG A 77 -6.99 -2.21 -17.19
N ILE A 78 -6.78 -0.93 -17.45
CA ILE A 78 -7.02 -0.28 -18.75
C ILE A 78 -5.70 0.25 -19.30
N ASP A 79 -5.60 0.24 -20.63
CA ASP A 79 -4.52 0.88 -21.37
C ASP A 79 -4.55 2.42 -21.24
N GLY A 80 -3.42 3.02 -20.88
CA GLY A 80 -3.33 4.43 -20.50
C GLY A 80 -3.81 5.44 -21.56
N PRO A 81 -3.48 5.27 -22.86
CA PRO A 81 -3.97 6.14 -23.93
C PRO A 81 -5.50 6.18 -24.09
N ARG A 82 -6.22 5.14 -23.67
CA ARG A 82 -7.68 5.02 -23.86
C ARG A 82 -8.48 5.45 -22.62
N ILE A 83 -7.83 5.91 -21.56
CA ILE A 83 -8.52 6.17 -20.29
C ILE A 83 -9.62 7.21 -20.40
N VAL A 84 -9.41 8.29 -21.18
CA VAL A 84 -10.41 9.36 -21.32
C VAL A 84 -11.65 8.84 -22.05
N GLU A 85 -11.47 8.08 -23.12
CA GLU A 85 -12.57 7.47 -23.88
C GLU A 85 -13.38 6.49 -23.02
N VAL A 86 -12.70 5.64 -22.23
CA VAL A 86 -13.36 4.68 -21.33
C VAL A 86 -14.10 5.40 -20.21
N CYS A 87 -13.48 6.41 -19.58
CA CYS A 87 -14.11 7.22 -18.55
C CYS A 87 -15.37 7.93 -19.07
N ASP A 88 -15.31 8.47 -20.28
CA ASP A 88 -16.41 9.17 -20.93
C ASP A 88 -17.58 8.21 -21.26
N PHE A 89 -17.26 6.99 -21.71
CA PHE A 89 -18.24 5.91 -21.89
C PHE A 89 -18.89 5.48 -20.58
N LEU A 90 -18.09 5.23 -19.53
CA LEU A 90 -18.60 4.83 -18.22
C LEU A 90 -19.50 5.89 -17.58
N LYS A 91 -19.18 7.16 -17.76
CA LYS A 91 -20.03 8.26 -17.29
C LYS A 91 -21.39 8.29 -17.99
N ARG A 92 -21.44 7.96 -19.29
CA ARG A 92 -22.67 7.97 -20.12
C ARG A 92 -23.30 6.59 -20.30
N HIS A 93 -22.84 5.58 -19.56
CA HIS A 93 -23.36 4.22 -19.69
C HIS A 93 -24.86 4.19 -19.32
N SER A 94 -25.66 3.52 -20.14
CA SER A 94 -27.13 3.59 -20.07
C SER A 94 -27.71 2.90 -18.84
N GLN A 95 -27.12 1.79 -18.40
CA GLN A 95 -27.61 1.00 -17.26
C GLN A 95 -26.98 1.42 -15.94
N THR A 96 -25.70 1.80 -15.96
CA THR A 96 -24.89 2.07 -14.77
C THR A 96 -24.02 3.31 -14.99
N PRO A 97 -24.62 4.52 -15.01
CA PRO A 97 -23.86 5.74 -15.24
C PRO A 97 -22.97 6.02 -14.02
N PHE A 98 -21.66 6.05 -14.23
CA PHE A 98 -20.68 6.40 -13.20
C PHE A 98 -20.59 7.92 -13.07
N ASN A 99 -21.55 8.48 -12.34
CA ASN A 99 -21.71 9.92 -12.20
C ASN A 99 -20.78 10.54 -11.14
N TYR A 100 -20.19 9.73 -10.26
CA TYR A 100 -19.36 10.20 -9.16
C TYR A 100 -17.93 9.62 -9.25
N LEU A 101 -16.94 10.50 -9.40
CA LEU A 101 -15.53 10.16 -9.21
C LEU A 101 -15.26 10.25 -7.71
N SER A 102 -15.10 9.10 -7.06
CA SER A 102 -14.95 9.02 -5.61
C SER A 102 -13.55 9.38 -5.16
N ASP A 103 -12.55 8.90 -5.87
CA ASP A 103 -11.14 9.10 -5.53
C ASP A 103 -10.27 8.80 -6.76
N LEU A 104 -9.12 9.45 -6.84
CA LEU A 104 -8.09 9.22 -7.84
C LEU A 104 -6.75 9.28 -7.12
N THR A 105 -6.11 8.12 -7.04
CA THR A 105 -4.87 7.93 -6.31
C THR A 105 -3.82 7.27 -7.20
N CYS A 106 -2.57 7.27 -6.74
CA CYS A 106 -1.47 6.63 -7.43
C CYS A 106 -0.75 5.68 -6.47
N VAL A 107 -0.23 4.58 -7.01
CA VAL A 107 0.57 3.60 -6.29
C VAL A 107 1.92 3.48 -6.99
N HIS A 108 3.00 3.69 -6.23
CA HIS A 108 4.35 3.44 -6.73
C HIS A 108 4.74 1.97 -6.48
N LEU A 109 5.06 1.25 -7.56
CA LEU A 109 5.48 -0.14 -7.62
C LEU A 109 6.86 -0.22 -8.31
N PRO A 110 7.97 0.00 -7.58
CA PRO A 110 9.32 0.05 -8.15
C PRO A 110 9.75 -1.30 -8.77
N ASP A 111 9.11 -2.40 -8.40
CA ASP A 111 9.34 -3.73 -8.99
C ASP A 111 8.98 -3.77 -10.50
N ARG A 112 8.09 -2.87 -10.96
CA ARG A 112 7.68 -2.76 -12.37
C ARG A 112 8.56 -1.76 -13.10
N LYS A 113 9.61 -2.26 -13.78
CA LYS A 113 10.59 -1.42 -14.46
C LYS A 113 10.04 -0.58 -15.62
N GLU A 114 9.08 -1.10 -16.39
CA GLU A 114 8.55 -0.40 -17.57
C GLU A 114 7.50 0.66 -17.22
N SER A 115 6.72 0.42 -16.17
CA SER A 115 5.62 1.28 -15.74
C SER A 115 5.50 1.21 -14.21
N PRO A 116 6.31 2.00 -13.48
CA PRO A 116 6.43 1.92 -12.03
C PRO A 116 5.21 2.53 -11.30
N PHE A 117 4.41 3.36 -11.96
CA PHE A 117 3.25 3.99 -11.35
C PHE A 117 1.96 3.31 -11.79
N GLU A 118 1.02 3.13 -10.87
CA GLU A 118 -0.34 2.67 -11.16
C GLU A 118 -1.34 3.71 -10.66
N ILE A 119 -2.02 4.38 -11.58
CA ILE A 119 -3.08 5.33 -11.26
C ILE A 119 -4.38 4.55 -11.09
N VAL A 120 -5.07 4.82 -9.99
CA VAL A 120 -6.28 4.13 -9.56
C VAL A 120 -7.43 5.13 -9.54
N TYR A 121 -8.41 4.92 -10.40
CA TYR A 121 -9.65 5.69 -10.44
C TYR A 121 -10.75 4.91 -9.75
N ASN A 122 -11.27 5.44 -8.65
CA ASN A 122 -12.40 4.86 -7.94
C ASN A 122 -13.68 5.56 -8.40
N LEU A 123 -14.48 4.86 -9.19
CA LEU A 123 -15.74 5.36 -9.73
C LEU A 123 -16.93 4.75 -8.99
N TYR A 124 -17.95 5.57 -8.81
CA TYR A 124 -19.20 5.16 -8.17
C TYR A 124 -20.39 5.61 -9.00
N SER A 125 -21.33 4.68 -9.19
CA SER A 125 -22.64 4.98 -9.74
C SER A 125 -23.61 5.15 -8.58
N ILE A 126 -24.02 6.39 -8.31
CA ILE A 126 -25.07 6.68 -7.33
C ILE A 126 -26.40 5.98 -7.69
N PRO A 127 -26.91 6.04 -8.95
CA PRO A 127 -28.22 5.45 -9.25
C PRO A 127 -28.23 3.91 -9.23
N ALA A 128 -27.13 3.26 -9.64
CA ALA A 128 -27.03 1.80 -9.62
C ALA A 128 -26.46 1.26 -8.29
N ASN A 129 -25.91 2.13 -7.44
CA ASN A 129 -25.17 1.78 -6.22
C ASN A 129 -24.00 0.80 -6.49
N GLU A 130 -23.36 0.91 -7.65
CA GLU A 130 -22.23 0.06 -8.05
C GLU A 130 -20.90 0.83 -8.01
N ARG A 131 -19.82 0.12 -7.69
CA ARG A 131 -18.45 0.65 -7.66
C ARG A 131 -17.59 -0.08 -8.67
N VAL A 132 -16.73 0.67 -9.37
CA VAL A 132 -15.70 0.09 -10.21
C VAL A 132 -14.38 0.81 -9.97
N ARG A 133 -13.30 0.04 -9.91
CA ARG A 133 -11.94 0.55 -9.82
C ARG A 133 -11.28 0.39 -11.18
N LEU A 134 -10.76 1.48 -11.74
CA LEU A 134 -9.96 1.43 -12.96
C LEU A 134 -8.50 1.63 -12.60
N ASN A 135 -7.64 0.77 -13.10
CA ASN A 135 -6.20 0.85 -12.88
C ASN A 135 -5.49 1.11 -14.20
N VAL A 136 -4.57 2.07 -14.21
CA VAL A 136 -3.76 2.41 -15.37
C VAL A 136 -2.29 2.39 -14.97
N ALA A 137 -1.53 1.49 -15.58
CA ALA A 137 -0.08 1.48 -15.42
C ALA A 137 0.54 2.61 -16.27
N THR A 138 1.47 3.35 -15.69
CA THR A 138 2.10 4.50 -16.33
C THR A 138 3.54 4.72 -15.85
N THR A 139 4.24 5.60 -16.57
CA THR A 139 5.51 6.21 -16.17
C THR A 139 5.27 7.61 -15.60
N GLU A 140 6.33 8.40 -15.37
CA GLU A 140 6.22 9.80 -14.94
C GLU A 140 5.47 10.69 -15.94
N ALA A 141 5.53 10.34 -17.23
CA ALA A 141 4.65 10.90 -18.26
C ALA A 141 3.30 10.16 -18.19
N GLY A 142 2.42 10.67 -17.35
CA GLY A 142 1.10 10.11 -17.08
C GLY A 142 0.16 10.08 -18.30
N PRO A 143 -1.04 9.50 -18.11
CA PRO A 143 -2.08 9.50 -19.11
C PRO A 143 -2.68 10.90 -19.32
N GLU A 144 -3.65 11.00 -20.21
CA GLU A 144 -4.43 12.24 -20.39
C GLU A 144 -5.36 12.47 -19.19
N SER A 145 -5.48 13.74 -18.79
CA SER A 145 -6.33 14.21 -17.69
C SER A 145 -7.82 13.89 -17.94
N VAL A 146 -8.50 13.40 -16.91
CA VAL A 146 -9.94 13.14 -16.93
C VAL A 146 -10.76 14.33 -16.39
N THR A 147 -10.14 15.49 -16.18
CA THR A 147 -10.81 16.74 -15.77
C THR A 147 -11.97 17.15 -16.68
N ARG A 148 -11.87 16.85 -17.97
CA ARG A 148 -12.95 17.08 -18.95
C ARG A 148 -14.17 16.20 -18.71
N VAL A 149 -13.97 15.00 -18.16
CA VAL A 149 -15.03 14.06 -17.82
C VAL A 149 -15.59 14.38 -16.43
N TRP A 150 -14.73 14.49 -15.42
CA TRP A 150 -15.13 14.90 -14.06
C TRP A 150 -14.30 16.12 -13.62
N PRO A 151 -14.91 17.30 -13.43
CA PRO A 151 -14.20 18.49 -12.96
C PRO A 151 -13.51 18.29 -11.59
N ALA A 152 -14.05 17.39 -10.76
CA ALA A 152 -13.46 17.03 -9.47
C ALA A 152 -12.05 16.41 -9.60
N ALA A 153 -11.71 15.82 -10.74
CA ALA A 153 -10.40 15.22 -10.99
C ALA A 153 -9.25 16.24 -10.91
N ASN A 154 -9.51 17.53 -11.09
CA ASN A 154 -8.47 18.57 -11.05
C ASN A 154 -7.67 18.53 -9.73
N TRP A 155 -8.36 18.43 -8.61
CA TRP A 155 -7.72 18.41 -7.30
C TRP A 155 -6.92 17.12 -7.07
N MET A 156 -7.49 15.97 -7.46
CA MET A 156 -6.86 14.67 -7.25
C MET A 156 -5.68 14.43 -8.20
N GLU A 157 -5.76 14.88 -9.45
CA GLU A 157 -4.65 14.81 -10.41
C GLU A 157 -3.47 15.70 -9.96
N ARG A 158 -3.76 16.87 -9.36
CA ARG A 158 -2.74 17.73 -8.75
C ARG A 158 -2.10 17.10 -7.51
N GLU A 159 -2.88 16.41 -6.68
CA GLU A 159 -2.35 15.65 -5.53
C GLU A 159 -1.40 14.55 -6.00
N VAL A 160 -1.77 13.78 -7.02
CA VAL A 160 -0.90 12.75 -7.61
C VAL A 160 0.37 13.36 -8.20
N TYR A 161 0.26 14.50 -8.87
CA TYR A 161 1.44 15.23 -9.37
C TYR A 161 2.35 15.70 -8.23
N ASP A 162 1.80 16.22 -7.14
CA ASP A 162 2.58 16.75 -6.02
C ASP A 162 3.28 15.64 -5.22
N LEU A 163 2.57 14.54 -4.93
CA LEU A 163 3.07 13.48 -4.06
C LEU A 163 3.87 12.39 -4.78
N PHE A 164 3.55 12.12 -6.05
CA PHE A 164 4.19 11.07 -6.86
C PHE A 164 4.94 11.61 -8.09
N GLY A 165 4.76 12.87 -8.48
CA GLY A 165 5.45 13.45 -9.63
C GLY A 165 4.97 12.94 -10.98
N VAL A 166 3.77 12.36 -11.04
CA VAL A 166 3.18 11.91 -12.31
C VAL A 166 2.49 13.09 -12.99
N SER A 167 2.90 13.39 -14.21
CA SER A 167 2.34 14.51 -14.99
C SER A 167 1.14 14.07 -15.83
N PHE A 168 0.05 14.84 -15.82
CA PHE A 168 -1.14 14.55 -16.64
C PHE A 168 -1.17 15.43 -17.90
N ARG A 169 -1.38 14.81 -19.06
CA ARG A 169 -1.52 15.55 -20.33
C ARG A 169 -2.86 16.28 -20.39
N ASN A 170 -2.89 17.48 -20.98
CA ASN A 170 -4.11 18.31 -21.12
C ASN A 170 -4.78 18.74 -19.81
N HIS A 171 -4.07 18.72 -18.68
CA HIS A 171 -4.58 19.24 -17.41
C HIS A 171 -4.65 20.79 -17.42
N PRO A 172 -5.74 21.43 -16.95
CA PRO A 172 -5.90 22.89 -17.02
C PRO A 172 -4.94 23.67 -16.11
N ASP A 173 -4.67 23.17 -14.89
CA ASP A 173 -3.78 23.83 -13.92
C ASP A 173 -2.96 22.82 -13.11
N LEU A 174 -1.90 22.27 -13.70
CA LEU A 174 -1.07 21.28 -13.01
C LEU A 174 0.00 21.97 -12.17
N ARG A 175 -0.36 22.30 -10.93
CA ARG A 175 0.54 22.87 -9.92
C ARG A 175 0.41 22.11 -8.62
N ARG A 176 1.46 22.16 -7.80
CA ARG A 176 1.48 21.61 -6.44
C ARG A 176 0.35 22.17 -5.58
N ILE A 177 -0.03 21.43 -4.56
CA ILE A 177 -1.18 21.76 -3.73
C ILE A 177 -1.00 21.42 -2.24
N LEU A 178 -0.42 20.27 -1.92
CA LEU A 178 -0.22 19.82 -0.55
C LEU A 178 1.15 20.26 -0.02
N LEU A 179 2.18 20.17 -0.85
CA LEU A 179 3.55 20.48 -0.43
C LEU A 179 3.83 21.99 -0.56
N PRO A 180 4.71 22.52 0.32
CA PRO A 180 5.23 23.88 0.17
C PRO A 180 5.86 24.09 -1.23
N PRO A 181 5.82 25.33 -1.75
CA PRO A 181 6.35 25.64 -3.08
C PRO A 181 7.85 25.35 -3.20
N ASP A 182 8.59 25.50 -2.10
CA ASP A 182 10.04 25.30 -2.04
C ASP A 182 10.43 23.84 -1.72
N TRP A 183 9.45 22.92 -1.66
CA TRP A 183 9.74 21.52 -1.38
C TRP A 183 10.45 20.85 -2.57
N GLU A 184 11.44 19.99 -2.32
CA GLU A 184 12.09 19.22 -3.38
C GLU A 184 11.77 17.73 -3.21
N GLY A 185 11.37 17.08 -4.31
CA GLY A 185 11.01 15.67 -4.35
C GLY A 185 9.52 15.35 -4.13
N HIS A 186 9.22 14.06 -4.10
CA HIS A 186 7.86 13.49 -4.11
C HIS A 186 7.72 12.44 -2.99
N PRO A 187 7.20 12.82 -1.81
CA PRO A 187 7.32 12.02 -0.57
C PRO A 187 6.69 10.62 -0.59
N LEU A 188 5.64 10.39 -1.40
CA LEU A 188 4.96 9.09 -1.43
C LEU A 188 5.62 8.07 -2.36
N ARG A 189 6.73 8.42 -3.01
CA ARG A 189 7.47 7.46 -3.80
C ARG A 189 8.34 6.57 -2.88
N LYS A 190 8.31 5.26 -3.12
CA LYS A 190 9.06 4.25 -2.34
C LYS A 190 10.59 4.33 -2.44
N ASP A 191 11.13 5.09 -3.39
CA ASP A 191 12.56 5.43 -3.52
C ASP A 191 12.98 6.53 -2.54
N VAL A 192 12.05 7.29 -1.99
CA VAL A 192 12.33 8.31 -0.98
C VAL A 192 12.44 7.65 0.39
N SER A 193 13.59 7.85 1.06
CA SER A 193 13.79 7.36 2.42
C SER A 193 12.79 8.03 3.38
N LEU A 194 12.20 7.22 4.27
CA LEU A 194 11.34 7.70 5.36
C LEU A 194 12.13 8.28 6.53
N GLU A 195 13.45 8.07 6.55
CA GLU A 195 14.30 8.80 7.48
C GLU A 195 14.00 10.28 7.28
N PHE A 196 13.71 10.99 8.38
CA PHE A 196 13.41 12.41 8.39
C PHE A 196 14.36 13.10 7.41
N VAL A 197 13.85 13.40 6.22
CA VAL A 197 14.67 14.00 5.18
C VAL A 197 14.85 15.42 5.69
N GLU A 198 15.97 15.67 6.35
CA GLU A 198 16.52 17.00 6.54
C GLU A 198 16.77 17.58 5.16
N ASN A 199 15.69 17.98 4.50
CA ASN A 199 15.75 18.84 3.34
C ASN A 199 15.88 20.28 3.83
N GLU A 200 16.39 21.15 2.96
CA GLU A 200 16.64 22.55 3.32
C GLU A 200 15.38 23.23 3.86
N TRP A 201 14.19 22.80 3.42
CA TRP A 201 12.92 23.30 3.92
C TRP A 201 12.67 22.93 5.39
N THR A 202 12.86 21.66 5.77
CA THR A 202 12.63 21.19 7.15
C THR A 202 13.65 21.78 8.11
N SER A 203 14.93 21.83 7.73
CA SER A 203 15.99 22.47 8.55
C SER A 203 15.73 23.96 8.78
N LYS A 204 15.09 24.65 7.83
CA LYS A 204 14.79 26.08 7.94
C LYS A 204 13.53 26.39 8.75
N HIS A 205 12.53 25.50 8.75
CA HIS A 205 11.20 25.78 9.30
C HIS A 205 10.82 24.96 10.55
N LEU A 206 11.42 23.78 10.77
CA LEU A 206 11.19 23.02 11.99
C LEU A 206 12.20 23.40 13.08
N PRO A 207 11.78 23.37 14.35
CA PRO A 207 12.71 23.54 15.47
C PRO A 207 13.67 22.36 15.55
N ASP A 208 14.93 22.65 15.84
CA ASP A 208 15.96 21.64 16.04
C ASP A 208 15.53 20.60 17.08
N MET A 209 15.76 19.33 16.78
CA MET A 209 15.54 18.26 17.74
C MET A 209 16.44 18.48 18.97
N THR A 210 15.84 18.38 20.15
CA THR A 210 16.58 18.39 21.41
C THR A 210 17.56 17.22 21.46
N GLU A 211 18.63 17.37 22.24
CA GLU A 211 19.65 16.33 22.43
C GLU A 211 19.04 15.00 22.89
N VAL A 212 18.04 15.06 23.78
CA VAL A 212 17.28 13.90 24.26
C VAL A 212 16.50 13.22 23.13
N GLN A 213 15.91 13.98 22.20
CA GLN A 213 15.18 13.41 21.07
C GLN A 213 16.11 12.69 20.08
N ARG A 214 17.31 13.23 19.85
CA ARG A 214 18.35 12.58 19.03
C ARG A 214 18.83 11.28 19.65
N GLU A 215 19.17 11.30 20.93
CA GLU A 215 19.62 10.10 21.66
C GLU A 215 18.53 9.01 21.65
N GLN A 216 17.26 9.37 21.84
CA GLN A 216 16.14 8.43 21.75
C GLN A 216 15.98 7.81 20.36
N LEU A 217 16.24 8.58 19.30
CA LEU A 217 16.14 8.11 17.92
C LEU A 217 17.31 7.18 17.56
N GLU A 218 18.52 7.52 17.99
CA GLU A 218 19.72 6.67 17.88
C GLU A 218 19.56 5.36 18.64
N GLN A 219 19.01 5.39 19.87
CA GLN A 219 18.68 4.20 20.62
C GLN A 219 17.67 3.33 19.86
N ARG A 220 16.60 3.91 19.31
CA ARG A 220 15.60 3.17 18.52
C ARG A 220 16.21 2.53 17.26
N ARG A 221 17.09 3.25 16.55
CA ARG A 221 17.87 2.72 15.41
C ARG A 221 18.77 1.55 15.82
N ALA A 222 19.50 1.68 16.94
CA ALA A 222 20.35 0.62 17.47
C ALA A 222 19.55 -0.64 17.86
N TYR A 223 18.28 -0.49 18.23
CA TYR A 223 17.36 -1.60 18.51
C TYR A 223 16.59 -2.11 17.28
N GLY A 224 16.91 -1.64 16.06
CA GLY A 224 16.24 -2.07 14.82
C GLY A 224 14.76 -1.67 14.74
N LEU A 225 14.34 -0.66 15.50
CA LEU A 225 13.00 -0.07 15.50
C LEU A 225 12.95 1.10 14.51
N GLU A 226 13.26 0.84 13.24
CA GLU A 226 13.36 1.91 12.23
C GLU A 226 12.02 2.33 11.62
N ILE A 227 10.96 1.55 11.81
CA ILE A 227 9.60 1.90 11.40
C ILE A 227 8.68 1.52 12.56
N LEU A 228 7.56 2.22 12.73
CA LEU A 228 6.47 1.91 13.65
C LEU A 228 5.87 0.51 13.38
N SER A 229 6.66 -0.55 13.48
CA SER A 229 6.18 -1.92 13.41
C SER A 229 5.53 -2.22 14.74
N VAL A 230 4.21 -2.34 14.74
CA VAL A 230 3.51 -3.00 15.84
C VAL A 230 4.15 -4.38 16.06
N PRO A 231 4.13 -4.93 17.29
CA PRO A 231 4.75 -6.22 17.60
C PRO A 231 4.39 -7.35 16.61
N GLN A 232 3.20 -7.29 15.99
CA GLN A 232 2.77 -8.23 14.96
C GLN A 232 3.59 -8.18 13.65
N GLU A 233 4.05 -7.00 13.20
CA GLU A 233 4.87 -6.87 11.99
C GLU A 233 6.30 -7.36 12.21
N ARG A 234 6.84 -7.19 13.43
CA ARG A 234 8.14 -7.77 13.83
C ARG A 234 8.09 -9.29 13.80
N MET A 235 7.03 -9.88 14.35
CA MET A 235 6.83 -11.33 14.34
C MET A 235 6.72 -11.89 12.91
N MET A 236 6.01 -11.20 12.01
CA MET A 236 5.91 -11.60 10.60
C MET A 236 7.25 -11.55 9.88
N ARG A 237 8.06 -10.50 10.08
CA ARG A 237 9.38 -10.40 9.45
C ARG A 237 10.36 -11.47 9.95
N GLU A 238 10.34 -11.79 11.25
CA GLU A 238 11.16 -12.87 11.81
C GLU A 238 10.79 -14.25 11.24
N ILE A 239 9.50 -14.50 11.00
CA ILE A 239 9.00 -15.73 10.35
C ILE A 239 9.44 -15.82 8.88
N PHE A 240 9.47 -14.69 8.15
CA PHE A 240 9.84 -14.68 6.74
C PHE A 240 11.36 -14.62 6.49
N GLN A 241 12.15 -14.04 7.39
CA GLN A 241 13.62 -13.95 7.28
C GLN A 241 14.33 -15.18 7.87
N GLY A 242 13.78 -15.79 8.91
CA GLY A 242 14.28 -17.05 9.45
C GLY A 242 13.76 -18.19 8.60
N GLY A 243 14.49 -18.59 7.56
CA GLY A 243 14.22 -19.76 6.72
C GLY A 243 14.26 -21.11 7.47
N LYS A 244 13.49 -21.24 8.56
CA LYS A 244 13.21 -22.49 9.25
C LYS A 244 11.85 -22.98 8.77
N GLU A 245 11.85 -24.20 8.23
CA GLU A 245 10.65 -24.98 7.95
C GLU A 245 9.70 -24.87 9.15
N VAL A 246 8.59 -24.15 8.94
CA VAL A 246 7.46 -24.15 9.86
C VAL A 246 6.70 -25.44 9.62
N MET A 247 7.27 -26.59 10.01
CA MET A 247 6.57 -27.83 10.40
C MET A 247 7.61 -28.88 10.81
N PRO A 248 7.53 -29.49 12.00
CA PRO A 248 8.22 -30.74 12.27
C PRO A 248 7.67 -31.82 11.33
N LYS A 249 8.50 -32.30 10.39
CA LYS A 249 8.29 -33.59 9.74
C LYS A 249 8.76 -34.66 10.73
N ASP A 250 7.82 -35.30 11.43
CA ASP A 250 7.72 -36.77 11.50
C ASP A 250 6.77 -37.26 12.62
N LYS A 251 5.92 -38.20 12.18
CA LYS A 251 5.10 -39.23 12.86
C LYS A 251 3.92 -38.82 13.74
#